data_AF-A0A2D4N8A5-F1
#
_entry.id   AF-A0A2D4N8A5-F1
#
_cell.length_a   1.000
_cell.length_b   1.000
_cell.length_c   1.000
_cell.angle_alpha   90.00
_cell.angle_beta   90.00
_cell.angle_gamma   90.00
#
_symmetry.space_group_name_H-M   'P 1'
#
loop_
_entity.id
_entity.type
_entity.pdbx_description
1 polymer ?
#
loop_
_entity_poly.entity_id
_entity_poly.type
_entity_poly.pdbx_seq_one_letter_code
_entity_poly.pdbx_strand_id
1 'polypeptide(L)'
;INPHKKKNPWYEWDYPELRRNFGEPLHRNFDLFTRTRVDTSPTPVPWHIMKMYFWGFIGIILVMSFFGEIFPVYQPVGPKQFPYNNLYLENKTESSIEPMSVKHYEI
;
A
#
# COMPACT_ATOMS: atom_id res chain seq x y z
N ILE A 1 -13.86 -31.38 0.38
CA ILE A 1 -12.58 -31.71 1.06
C ILE A 1 -12.14 -30.45 1.79
N ASN A 2 -12.02 -30.51 3.12
CA ASN A 2 -11.72 -29.33 3.94
C ASN A 2 -10.20 -29.09 3.99
N PRO A 3 -9.73 -27.83 3.94
CA PRO A 3 -8.32 -27.51 4.16
C PRO A 3 -7.85 -27.97 5.53
N HIS A 4 -6.57 -28.27 5.65
CA HIS A 4 -5.96 -28.75 6.89
C HIS A 4 -6.16 -27.81 8.07
N LYS A 5 -6.27 -26.50 7.81
CA LYS A 5 -6.52 -25.49 8.85
C LYS A 5 -7.90 -25.61 9.52
N LYS A 6 -8.91 -26.17 8.81
CA LYS A 6 -10.25 -26.44 9.36
C LYS A 6 -10.32 -27.73 10.17
N LYS A 7 -9.34 -28.63 10.06
CA LYS A 7 -9.33 -29.88 10.83
C LYS A 7 -9.13 -29.60 12.32
N ASN A 8 -9.77 -30.41 13.17
CA ASN A 8 -9.74 -30.24 14.63
C ASN A 8 -8.28 -30.19 15.15
N PRO A 9 -7.86 -29.10 15.83
CA PRO A 9 -6.53 -29.01 16.42
C PRO A 9 -6.31 -29.93 17.62
N TRP A 10 -7.38 -30.36 18.29
CA TRP A 10 -7.32 -31.11 19.55
C TRP A 10 -7.27 -32.63 19.36
N TYR A 11 -7.44 -33.11 18.12
CA TYR A 11 -7.28 -34.52 17.79
C TYR A 11 -5.80 -34.86 17.61
N GLU A 12 -5.36 -36.00 18.12
CA GLU A 12 -4.00 -36.51 17.96
C GLU A 12 -3.81 -37.10 16.56
N TRP A 13 -3.23 -36.32 15.66
CA TRP A 13 -2.93 -36.73 14.30
C TRP A 13 -1.55 -37.39 14.20
N ASP A 14 -1.39 -38.41 13.36
CA ASP A 14 -0.07 -39.03 13.10
C ASP A 14 0.97 -38.02 12.57
N TYR A 15 0.50 -37.07 11.75
CA TYR A 15 1.27 -35.91 11.30
C TYR A 15 0.63 -34.62 11.84
N PRO A 16 1.00 -34.16 13.06
CA PRO A 16 0.37 -33.01 13.73
C PRO A 16 0.47 -31.69 12.94
N GLU A 17 1.59 -31.49 12.26
CA GLU A 17 1.87 -30.29 11.46
C GLU A 17 0.90 -30.16 10.27
N LEU A 18 0.53 -31.29 9.67
CA LEU A 18 -0.41 -31.38 8.55
C LEU A 18 -1.83 -31.66 9.02
N ARG A 19 -2.05 -32.01 10.30
CA ARG A 19 -3.31 -32.54 10.82
C ARG A 19 -3.84 -33.66 9.92
N ARG A 20 -3.06 -34.73 9.76
CA ARG A 20 -3.38 -35.85 8.85
C ARG A 20 -2.95 -37.16 9.47
N ASN A 21 -3.74 -38.22 9.23
CA ASN A 21 -3.38 -39.58 9.62
C ASN A 21 -2.65 -40.31 8.48
N PHE A 22 -1.93 -41.37 8.84
CA PHE A 22 -1.28 -42.27 7.89
C PHE A 22 -2.34 -43.00 7.04
N GLY A 23 -2.08 -43.14 5.73
CA GLY A 23 -3.01 -43.80 4.80
C GLY A 23 -4.23 -42.96 4.37
N GLU A 24 -4.44 -41.75 4.90
CA GLU A 24 -5.51 -40.87 4.41
C GLU A 24 -5.26 -40.43 2.95
N PRO A 25 -6.29 -40.48 2.07
CA PRO A 25 -6.16 -40.04 0.70
C PRO A 25 -5.81 -38.55 0.64
N LEU A 26 -4.82 -38.22 -0.20
CA LEU A 26 -4.30 -36.86 -0.33
C LEU A 26 -5.21 -36.03 -1.25
N HIS A 27 -5.44 -34.77 -0.89
CA HIS A 27 -6.08 -33.82 -1.80
C HIS A 27 -5.19 -33.58 -3.03
N ARG A 28 -5.78 -33.43 -4.23
CA ARG A 28 -5.02 -33.20 -5.48
C ARG A 28 -4.05 -32.00 -5.38
N ASN A 29 -4.51 -30.93 -4.74
CA ASN A 29 -3.71 -29.71 -4.51
C ASN A 29 -3.38 -29.60 -3.02
N PHE A 30 -2.79 -30.65 -2.44
CA PHE A 30 -2.47 -30.71 -1.02
C PHE A 30 -1.46 -29.64 -0.60
N ASP A 31 -0.46 -29.42 -1.44
CA ASP A 31 0.57 -28.39 -1.30
C ASP A 31 -0.03 -26.99 -1.03
N LEU A 32 -1.09 -26.63 -1.75
CA LEU A 32 -1.80 -25.36 -1.62
C LEU A 32 -2.55 -25.19 -0.29
N PHE A 33 -3.12 -26.28 0.23
CA PHE A 33 -3.97 -26.27 1.43
C PHE A 33 -3.21 -26.65 2.72
N THR A 34 -1.88 -26.64 2.65
CA THR A 34 -1.00 -26.71 3.83
C THR A 34 -1.29 -25.55 4.78
N ARG A 35 -1.11 -25.73 6.09
CA ARG A 35 -1.41 -24.71 7.13
C ARG A 35 -0.70 -23.35 6.91
N THR A 36 0.45 -23.34 6.24
CA THR A 36 1.27 -22.15 5.99
C THR A 36 0.87 -21.37 4.74
N ARG A 37 -0.07 -21.89 3.95
CA ARG A 37 -0.43 -21.36 2.63
C ARG A 37 -1.86 -20.79 2.65
N VAL A 38 -2.69 -21.19 1.70
CA VAL A 38 -4.01 -20.59 1.49
C VAL A 38 -4.97 -21.04 2.60
N ASP A 39 -5.56 -20.05 3.26
CA ASP A 39 -6.60 -20.26 4.26
C ASP A 39 -7.99 -20.06 3.63
N THR A 40 -8.90 -21.02 3.83
CA THR A 40 -10.31 -20.89 3.44
C THR A 40 -11.24 -21.06 4.63
N SER A 41 -10.72 -20.87 5.85
CA SER A 41 -11.50 -20.79 7.08
C SER A 41 -12.61 -19.74 6.93
N PRO A 42 -13.84 -20.04 7.38
CA PRO A 42 -14.93 -19.10 7.25
C PRO A 42 -14.62 -17.82 8.03
N THR A 43 -14.69 -16.69 7.36
CA THR A 43 -14.62 -15.36 7.99
C THR A 43 -16.00 -14.92 8.46
N PRO A 44 -16.11 -14.10 9.52
CA PRO A 44 -17.40 -13.61 10.00
C PRO A 44 -18.11 -12.72 8.98
N VAL A 45 -17.36 -12.06 8.09
CA VAL A 45 -17.90 -11.20 7.03
C VAL A 45 -17.90 -11.95 5.69
N PRO A 46 -18.99 -11.90 4.92
CA PRO A 46 -19.04 -12.44 3.56
C PRO A 46 -17.99 -11.81 2.64
N TRP A 47 -17.37 -12.63 1.79
CA TRP A 47 -16.28 -12.22 0.89
C TRP A 47 -16.64 -11.03 -0.03
N HIS A 48 -17.85 -11.01 -0.59
CA HIS A 48 -18.28 -9.94 -1.49
C HIS A 48 -18.36 -8.57 -0.78
N ILE A 49 -18.75 -8.57 0.51
CA ILE A 49 -18.81 -7.38 1.36
C ILE A 49 -17.39 -6.88 1.67
N MET A 50 -16.49 -7.79 2.06
CA MET A 50 -15.07 -7.44 2.32
C MET A 50 -14.43 -6.77 1.10
N LYS A 51 -14.64 -7.33 -0.10
CA LYS A 51 -14.13 -6.79 -1.36
C LYS A 51 -14.73 -5.40 -1.66
N MET A 52 -16.03 -5.22 -1.45
CA MET A 52 -16.70 -3.94 -1.69
C MET A 52 -16.13 -2.83 -0.81
N TYR A 53 -15.96 -3.07 0.50
CA TYR A 53 -15.38 -2.07 1.40
C TYR A 53 -13.92 -1.76 1.05
N PHE A 54 -13.11 -2.79 0.76
CA PHE A 54 -11.71 -2.61 0.40
C PHE A 54 -11.55 -1.70 -0.83
N TRP A 55 -12.25 -2.01 -1.91
CA TRP A 55 -12.18 -1.21 -3.14
C TRP A 55 -12.87 0.15 -3.01
N GLY A 56 -13.98 0.22 -2.26
CA GLY A 56 -14.67 1.48 -1.98
C GLY A 56 -13.77 2.45 -1.21
N PHE A 57 -13.07 1.97 -0.19
CA PHE A 57 -12.14 2.78 0.60
C PHE A 57 -10.96 3.29 -0.24
N ILE A 58 -10.30 2.40 -0.99
CA ILE A 58 -9.21 2.80 -1.89
C ILE A 58 -9.69 3.81 -2.93
N GLY A 59 -10.87 3.56 -3.53
CA GLY A 59 -11.46 4.46 -4.51
C GLY A 59 -11.71 5.86 -3.93
N ILE A 60 -12.28 5.95 -2.73
CA ILE A 60 -12.54 7.23 -2.06
C ILE A 60 -11.23 7.96 -1.78
N ILE A 61 -10.19 7.28 -1.26
CA ILE A 61 -8.90 7.92 -0.99
C ILE A 61 -8.28 8.48 -2.27
N LEU A 62 -8.25 7.69 -3.35
CA LEU A 62 -7.67 8.13 -4.62
C LEU A 62 -8.42 9.33 -5.19
N VAL A 63 -9.75 9.30 -5.14
CA VAL A 63 -10.59 10.40 -5.61
C VAL A 63 -10.36 11.67 -4.77
N MET A 64 -10.30 11.54 -3.44
CA MET A 64 -10.02 12.69 -2.56
C MET A 64 -8.61 13.25 -2.76
N SER A 65 -7.60 12.39 -2.96
CA SER A 65 -6.24 12.84 -3.31
C SER A 65 -6.22 13.59 -4.64
N PHE A 66 -6.91 13.08 -5.66
CA PHE A 66 -7.03 13.76 -6.95
C PHE A 66 -7.68 15.14 -6.82
N PHE A 67 -8.75 15.26 -6.03
CA PHE A 67 -9.34 16.56 -5.72
C PHE A 67 -8.40 17.49 -4.93
N GLY A 68 -7.60 16.93 -4.01
CA GLY A 68 -6.58 17.69 -3.27
C GLY A 68 -5.50 18.27 -4.17
N GLU A 69 -5.16 17.62 -5.28
CA GLU A 69 -4.24 18.16 -6.29
C GLU A 69 -4.88 19.25 -7.16
N ILE A 70 -6.18 19.12 -7.49
CA ILE A 70 -6.91 20.14 -8.26
C ILE A 70 -7.15 21.41 -7.42
N PHE A 71 -7.45 21.24 -6.13
CA PHE A 71 -7.75 22.33 -5.21
C PHE A 71 -6.70 22.41 -4.08
N PRO A 72 -5.45 22.78 -4.40
CA PRO A 72 -4.41 22.89 -3.40
C PRO A 72 -4.71 24.06 -2.48
N VAL A 73 -4.62 23.82 -1.17
CA VAL A 73 -4.69 24.88 -0.17
C VAL A 73 -3.28 25.43 0.02
N TYR A 74 -3.11 26.73 -0.18
CA TYR A 74 -1.86 27.45 0.02
C TYR A 74 -2.05 28.61 0.99
N GLN A 75 -0.96 29.02 1.66
CA GLN A 75 -0.98 30.21 2.51
C GLN A 75 -1.07 31.46 1.63
N PRO A 76 -1.83 32.50 2.01
CA PRO A 76 -1.99 33.72 1.22
C PRO A 76 -0.74 34.63 1.35
N VAL A 77 0.41 34.08 0.99
CA VAL A 77 1.71 34.75 0.99
C VAL A 77 2.27 34.68 -0.43
N GLY A 78 3.00 35.73 -0.81
CA GLY A 78 3.71 35.74 -2.07
C GLY A 78 4.80 34.66 -2.14
N PRO A 79 5.35 34.39 -3.33
CA PRO A 79 6.48 33.47 -3.47
C PRO A 79 7.67 33.94 -2.63
N LYS A 80 8.42 32.98 -2.07
CA LYS A 80 9.63 33.28 -1.30
C LYS A 80 10.67 33.95 -2.20
N GLN A 81 11.11 35.14 -1.79
CA GLN A 81 12.14 35.89 -2.48
C GLN A 81 13.53 35.43 -2.01
N PHE A 82 14.46 35.28 -2.95
CA PHE A 82 15.83 34.87 -2.68
C PHE A 82 16.83 35.88 -3.28
N PRO A 83 17.94 36.20 -2.57
CA PRO A 83 18.97 37.09 -3.09
C PRO A 83 19.80 36.44 -4.21
N TYR A 84 20.69 37.22 -4.84
CA TYR A 84 21.67 36.73 -5.82
C TYR A 84 21.06 35.94 -7.00
N ASN A 85 20.05 36.51 -7.65
CA ASN A 85 19.35 35.88 -8.78
C ASN A 85 18.79 34.48 -8.45
N ASN A 86 18.07 34.37 -7.33
CA ASN A 86 17.55 33.10 -6.80
C ASN A 86 18.65 32.08 -6.45
N LEU A 87 19.73 32.56 -5.79
CA LEU A 87 20.85 31.73 -5.35
C LEU A 87 21.46 30.91 -6.50
N TYR A 88 21.67 31.56 -7.65
CA TYR A 88 22.05 30.86 -8.88
C TYR A 88 23.37 30.09 -8.75
N LEU A 89 24.37 30.69 -8.09
CA LEU A 89 25.70 30.08 -7.91
C LEU A 89 25.68 28.93 -6.91
N GLU A 90 24.79 28.98 -5.92
CA GLU A 90 24.65 27.94 -4.91
C GLU A 90 23.82 26.76 -5.41
N ASN A 91 22.84 27.01 -6.29
CA ASN A 91 21.94 25.99 -6.83
C ASN A 91 22.44 25.32 -8.12
N LYS A 92 23.40 25.92 -8.83
CA LYS A 92 23.95 25.37 -10.09
C LYS A 92 25.48 25.28 -10.07
N THR A 93 26.01 24.20 -10.66
CA THR A 93 27.45 23.91 -10.71
C THR A 93 28.22 24.73 -11.74
N GLU A 94 27.56 25.27 -12.78
CA GLU A 94 28.21 25.98 -13.88
C GLU A 94 28.21 27.50 -13.68
N SER A 95 29.39 28.07 -13.49
CA SER A 95 29.60 29.51 -13.31
C SER A 95 29.78 30.29 -14.62
N SER A 96 29.78 29.61 -15.78
CA SER A 96 30.13 30.19 -17.08
C SER A 96 28.96 30.90 -17.77
N ILE A 97 27.73 30.68 -17.31
CA ILE A 97 26.52 31.24 -17.90
C ILE A 97 26.03 32.36 -16.99
N GLU A 98 25.86 33.55 -17.54
CA GLU A 98 25.29 34.67 -16.78
C GLU A 98 23.79 34.41 -16.50
N PRO A 99 23.36 34.47 -15.23
CA PRO A 99 21.96 34.31 -14.89
C PRO A 99 21.13 35.52 -15.33
N MET A 100 19.84 35.28 -15.58
CA MET A 100 18.87 36.34 -15.76
C MET A 100 18.79 37.19 -14.49
N SER A 101 18.80 38.52 -14.61
CA SER A 101 18.75 39.43 -13.46
C SER A 101 17.38 39.38 -12.79
N VAL A 102 17.31 38.85 -11.58
CA VAL A 102 16.09 38.82 -10.74
C VAL A 102 16.28 39.84 -9.62
N LYS A 103 15.51 40.92 -9.65
CA LYS A 103 15.55 41.99 -8.64
C LYS A 103 14.28 41.93 -7.79
N HIS A 104 14.48 41.98 -6.47
CA HIS A 104 13.42 42.09 -5.49
C HIS A 104 13.47 43.50 -4.88
N TYR A 105 12.32 44.16 -4.80
CA TYR A 105 12.21 45.51 -4.24
C TYR A 105 11.37 45.46 -2.96
N GLU A 106 11.61 46.41 -2.05
CA GLU A 106 10.74 46.60 -0.89
C GLU A 106 9.37 47.12 -1.35
N ILE A 107 8.31 46.64 -0.70
CA ILE A 107 6.91 47.00 -0.99
C ILE A 107 6.51 48.16 -0.09
#